data_AF-A0A5B9FX41-F1
#
_entry.id   AF-A0A5B9FX41-F1
#
_cell.length_a   1.000
_cell.length_b   1.000
_cell.length_c   1.000
_cell.angle_alpha   90.00
_cell.angle_beta   90.00
_cell.angle_gamma   90.00
#
_symmetry.space_group_name_H-M   'P 1'
#
loop_
_entity.id
_entity.type
_entity.pdbx_description
1 polymer ?
#
loop_
_entity_poly.entity_id
_entity_poly.type
_entity_poly.pdbx_seq_one_letter_code
_entity_poly.pdbx_strand_id
1 'polypeptide(L)'
;MEPNQQELYEYARKRVKQKKRVYFHFILFFVGSIFLYVINKWLNVQPEKDWYLWAITAWAFLFVMHFIKVFVTESFINKKWEQEQIDKLVARQERKISQLEKKLENDNQNSQTENTTSTE
;
A
#
# COMPACT_ATOMS: atom_id res chain seq x y z
N MET A 1 -14.08 -22.19 -12.47
CA MET A 1 -13.24 -21.01 -12.78
C MET A 1 -12.89 -20.35 -11.46
N GLU A 2 -11.60 -20.40 -11.12
CA GLU A 2 -10.98 -20.04 -9.83
C GLU A 2 -11.31 -18.60 -9.36
N PRO A 3 -12.14 -18.40 -8.32
CA PRO A 3 -12.44 -17.07 -7.78
C PRO A 3 -11.23 -16.43 -7.05
N ASN A 4 -10.23 -17.22 -6.67
CA ASN A 4 -9.08 -16.77 -5.88
C ASN A 4 -8.10 -15.87 -6.67
N GLN A 5 -7.92 -16.15 -7.97
CA GLN A 5 -6.98 -15.40 -8.82
C GLN A 5 -7.43 -13.95 -9.06
N GLN A 6 -8.73 -13.70 -9.12
CA GLN A 6 -9.27 -12.35 -9.32
C GLN A 6 -9.13 -11.48 -8.06
N GLU A 7 -9.38 -12.03 -6.87
CA GLU A 7 -9.15 -11.32 -5.61
C GLU A 7 -7.66 -10.99 -5.39
N LEU A 8 -6.76 -11.95 -5.67
CA LEU A 8 -5.32 -11.73 -5.61
C LEU A 8 -4.85 -10.63 -6.56
N TYR A 9 -5.39 -10.60 -7.78
CA TYR A 9 -5.08 -9.58 -8.77
C TYR A 9 -5.62 -8.19 -8.38
N GLU A 10 -6.85 -8.11 -7.87
CA GLU A 10 -7.40 -6.85 -7.34
C GLU A 10 -6.61 -6.34 -6.14
N TYR A 11 -6.16 -7.25 -5.27
CA TYR A 11 -5.32 -6.93 -4.13
C TYR A 11 -3.99 -6.34 -4.59
N ALA A 12 -3.27 -7.02 -5.49
CA ALA A 12 -2.02 -6.53 -6.07
C ALA A 12 -2.20 -5.16 -6.75
N ARG A 13 -3.32 -4.96 -7.45
CA ARG A 13 -3.64 -3.69 -8.13
C ARG A 13 -3.88 -2.54 -7.15
N LYS A 14 -4.51 -2.78 -6.00
CA LYS A 14 -4.68 -1.78 -4.93
C LYS A 14 -3.34 -1.32 -4.36
N ARG A 15 -2.37 -2.24 -4.18
CA ARG A 15 -0.99 -1.92 -3.71
C ARG A 15 -0.27 -0.95 -4.65
N VAL A 16 -0.41 -1.16 -5.96
CA VAL A 16 0.22 -0.29 -6.98
C VAL A 16 -0.44 1.09 -7.03
N LYS A 17 -1.75 1.16 -6.84
CA LYS A 17 -2.52 2.42 -6.88
C LYS A 17 -2.20 3.34 -5.68
N GLN A 18 -1.96 2.76 -4.50
CA GLN A 18 -1.55 3.51 -3.32
C GLN A 18 -0.17 4.14 -3.51
N LYS A 19 0.81 3.38 -4.02
CA LYS A 19 2.16 3.92 -4.34
C LYS A 19 2.08 5.09 -5.31
N LYS A 20 1.25 5.00 -6.36
CA LYS A 20 1.10 6.06 -7.37
C LYS A 20 0.65 7.41 -6.80
N ARG A 21 -0.21 7.43 -5.78
CA ARG A 21 -0.74 8.69 -5.21
C ARG A 21 0.38 9.50 -4.54
N VAL A 22 1.27 8.82 -3.85
CA VAL A 22 2.42 9.42 -3.14
C VAL A 22 3.40 10.04 -4.13
N TYR A 23 3.79 9.28 -5.16
CA TYR A 23 4.66 9.77 -6.22
C TYR A 23 4.04 10.97 -6.95
N PHE A 24 2.74 10.93 -7.25
CA PHE A 24 2.07 12.05 -7.90
C PHE A 24 2.12 13.33 -7.04
N HIS A 25 1.85 13.24 -5.74
CA HIS A 25 1.97 14.40 -4.84
C HIS A 25 3.42 14.89 -4.75
N PHE A 26 4.39 13.98 -4.69
CA PHE A 26 5.81 14.32 -4.67
C PHE A 26 6.25 15.06 -5.94
N ILE A 27 5.92 14.54 -7.12
CA ILE A 27 6.25 15.18 -8.40
C ILE A 27 5.53 16.53 -8.53
N LEU A 28 4.23 16.60 -8.23
CA LEU A 28 3.46 17.84 -8.35
C LEU A 28 4.00 18.92 -7.40
N PHE A 29 4.33 18.57 -6.16
CA PHE A 29 4.88 19.49 -5.16
C PHE A 29 6.29 19.95 -5.53
N PHE A 30 7.13 19.04 -6.03
CA PHE A 30 8.49 19.37 -6.48
C PHE A 30 8.47 20.30 -7.69
N VAL A 31 7.65 19.99 -8.70
CA VAL A 31 7.47 20.83 -9.88
C VAL A 31 6.86 22.17 -9.50
N GLY A 32 5.85 22.22 -8.63
CA GLY A 32 5.25 23.45 -8.13
C GLY A 32 6.23 24.33 -7.33
N SER A 33 7.10 23.72 -6.54
CA SER A 33 8.15 24.42 -5.79
C SER A 33 9.19 25.05 -6.72
N ILE A 34 9.67 24.29 -7.71
CA ILE A 34 10.59 24.80 -8.73
C ILE A 34 9.92 25.92 -9.54
N PHE A 35 8.65 25.74 -9.92
CA PHE A 35 7.89 26.73 -10.68
C PHE A 35 7.73 28.05 -9.90
N LEU A 36 7.43 27.99 -8.60
CA LEU A 36 7.38 29.16 -7.72
C LEU A 36 8.75 29.83 -7.57
N TYR A 37 9.83 29.06 -7.44
CA TYR A 37 11.19 29.62 -7.38
C TYR A 37 11.59 30.33 -8.68
N VAL A 38 11.31 29.72 -9.83
CA VAL A 38 11.60 30.31 -11.15
C VAL A 38 10.77 31.56 -11.36
N ILE A 39 9.47 31.54 -11.05
CA ILE A 39 8.63 32.75 -11.10
C ILE A 39 9.19 33.81 -10.17
N ASN A 40 9.51 33.49 -8.92
CA ASN A 40 10.02 34.48 -7.97
C ASN A 40 11.34 35.11 -8.44
N LYS A 41 12.23 34.29 -9.02
CA LYS A 41 13.49 34.76 -9.62
C LYS A 41 13.28 35.56 -10.91
N TRP A 42 12.30 35.20 -11.72
CA TRP A 42 12.00 35.87 -12.99
C TRP A 42 11.21 37.17 -12.80
N LEU A 43 10.35 37.24 -11.78
CA LEU A 43 9.57 38.44 -11.45
C LEU A 43 10.41 39.60 -10.89
N ASN A 44 11.72 39.35 -10.63
CA ASN A 44 12.73 40.35 -10.26
C ASN A 44 12.21 41.45 -9.33
N VAL A 45 11.60 41.06 -8.20
CA VAL A 45 11.16 41.99 -7.15
C VAL A 45 12.42 42.55 -6.48
N GLN A 46 12.82 43.70 -7.02
CA GLN A 46 13.85 44.69 -6.68
C GLN A 46 14.99 44.37 -5.67
N PRO A 47 16.20 44.92 -5.91
CA PRO A 47 17.45 44.44 -5.35
C PRO A 47 17.95 45.30 -4.17
N GLU A 48 17.30 45.28 -3.01
CA GLU A 48 17.86 45.97 -1.82
C GLU A 48 17.89 45.18 -0.51
N LYS A 49 17.30 43.99 -0.43
CA LYS A 49 17.44 43.13 0.75
C LYS A 49 17.41 41.67 0.34
N ASP A 50 18.18 40.83 1.02
CA ASP A 50 18.27 39.37 0.89
C ASP A 50 16.96 38.63 1.24
N TRP A 51 15.82 39.18 0.82
CA TRP A 51 14.49 38.63 1.04
C TRP A 51 14.33 37.27 0.36
N TYR A 52 15.01 37.07 -0.77
CA TYR A 52 15.05 35.79 -1.48
C TYR A 52 15.66 34.68 -0.60
N LEU A 53 16.61 35.02 0.28
CA LEU A 53 17.30 34.09 1.16
C LEU A 53 16.36 33.62 2.27
N TRP A 54 15.54 34.52 2.81
CA TRP A 54 14.43 34.18 3.72
C TRP A 54 13.33 33.38 3.03
N ALA A 55 12.97 33.73 1.79
CA ALA A 55 11.99 32.98 1.01
C ALA A 55 12.46 31.55 0.73
N ILE A 56 13.70 31.36 0.28
CA ILE A 56 14.31 30.05 0.06
C ILE A 56 14.40 29.26 1.36
N THR A 57 14.79 29.90 2.46
CA THR A 57 14.90 29.23 3.77
C THR A 57 13.55 28.73 4.27
N ALA A 58 12.51 29.57 4.20
CA ALA A 58 11.15 29.17 4.58
C ALA A 58 10.62 28.03 3.68
N TRP A 59 10.92 28.08 2.39
CA TRP A 59 10.48 27.06 1.44
C TRP A 59 11.22 25.74 1.58
N ALA A 60 12.54 25.80 1.78
CA ALA A 60 13.36 24.63 2.10
C ALA A 60 12.91 23.97 3.40
N PHE A 61 12.58 24.74 4.43
CA PHE A 61 12.10 24.21 5.71
C PHE A 61 10.76 23.48 5.57
N LEU A 62 9.79 24.06 4.86
CA LEU A 62 8.50 23.40 4.58
C LEU A 62 8.67 22.15 3.72
N PHE A 63 9.59 22.17 2.74
CA PHE A 63 9.91 21.00 1.93
C PHE A 63 10.51 19.87 2.78
N VAL A 64 11.45 20.16 3.68
CA VAL A 64 12.05 19.17 4.57
C VAL A 64 11.01 18.56 5.52
N MET A 65 10.14 19.37 6.11
CA MET A 65 9.05 18.87 6.97
C MET A 65 8.10 17.94 6.19
N HIS A 66 7.74 18.33 4.96
CA HIS A 66 6.89 17.50 4.09
C HIS A 66 7.58 16.20 3.67
N PHE A 67 8.87 16.26 3.34
CA PHE A 67 9.69 15.10 2.99
C PHE A 67 9.73 14.09 4.14
N ILE A 68 10.02 14.53 5.36
CA ILE A 68 10.04 13.65 6.54
C ILE A 68 8.65 13.03 6.76
N LYS A 69 7.57 13.82 6.66
CA LYS A 69 6.20 13.31 6.87
C LYS A 69 5.80 12.26 5.84
N VAL A 70 6.05 12.50 4.56
CA VAL A 70 5.71 11.54 3.50
C VAL A 70 6.61 10.31 3.56
N PHE A 71 7.91 10.49 3.79
CA PHE A 71 8.87 9.39 3.79
C PHE A 71 8.74 8.49 5.02
N VAL A 72 8.58 9.06 6.22
CA VAL A 72 8.49 8.30 7.47
C VAL A 72 7.10 7.68 7.64
N THR A 73 6.03 8.43 7.38
CA THR A 73 4.66 7.96 7.66
C THR A 73 4.14 6.97 6.61
N GLU A 74 4.41 7.19 5.31
CA GLU A 74 3.85 6.30 4.27
C GLU A 74 4.73 5.10 3.93
N SER A 75 6.06 5.21 4.00
CA SER A 75 6.95 4.14 3.56
C SER A 75 7.17 3.05 4.62
N PHE A 76 7.26 3.42 5.90
CA PHE A 76 7.65 2.47 6.96
C PHE A 76 6.47 1.84 7.70
N ILE A 77 5.45 2.62 8.07
CA ILE A 77 4.33 2.09 8.88
C ILE A 77 3.42 1.18 8.05
N ASN A 78 3.12 1.57 6.81
CA ASN A 78 2.11 0.88 6.01
C ASN A 78 2.63 -0.45 5.46
N LYS A 79 3.90 -0.50 5.02
CA LYS A 79 4.45 -1.70 4.39
C LYS A 79 4.54 -2.89 5.35
N LYS A 80 4.99 -2.66 6.59
CA LYS A 80 5.14 -3.73 7.60
C LYS A 80 3.78 -4.21 8.12
N TRP A 81 2.90 -3.27 8.49
CA TRP A 81 1.56 -3.57 8.98
C TRP A 81 0.70 -4.30 7.93
N GLU A 82 0.78 -3.88 6.68
CA GLU A 82 -0.01 -4.47 5.60
C GLU A 82 0.47 -5.87 5.25
N GLN A 83 1.77 -6.15 5.35
CA GLN A 83 2.32 -7.47 5.15
C GLN A 83 1.87 -8.43 6.27
N GLU A 84 1.90 -7.98 7.54
CA GLU A 84 1.35 -8.74 8.66
C GLU A 84 -0.15 -9.06 8.50
N GLN A 85 -0.93 -8.13 7.94
CA GLN A 85 -2.35 -8.33 7.70
C GLN A 85 -2.62 -9.32 6.55
N ILE A 86 -1.79 -9.32 5.50
CA ILE A 86 -1.85 -10.31 4.41
C ILE A 86 -1.53 -11.70 4.95
N ASP A 87 -0.42 -11.84 5.67
CA ASP A 87 0.00 -13.14 6.20
C ASP A 87 -1.07 -13.72 7.14
N LYS A 88 -1.72 -12.86 7.94
CA LYS A 88 -2.84 -13.25 8.80
C LYS A 88 -4.08 -13.69 8.02
N LEU A 89 -4.37 -13.06 6.88
CA LEU A 89 -5.49 -13.41 6.00
C LEU A 89 -5.23 -14.73 5.27
N VAL A 90 -4.04 -14.90 4.71
CA VAL A 90 -3.60 -16.13 4.02
C VAL A 90 -3.60 -17.31 4.99
N ALA A 91 -3.01 -17.15 6.18
CA ALA A 91 -3.01 -18.20 7.20
C ALA A 91 -4.42 -18.60 7.65
N ARG A 92 -5.39 -17.67 7.64
CA ARG A 92 -6.80 -17.97 7.95
C ARG A 92 -7.46 -18.75 6.80
N GLN A 93 -7.13 -18.45 5.56
CA GLN A 93 -7.64 -19.18 4.39
C GLN A 93 -7.08 -20.60 4.34
N GLU A 94 -5.77 -20.79 4.54
CA GLU A 94 -5.13 -22.12 4.58
C GLU A 94 -5.76 -23.02 5.65
N ARG A 95 -5.98 -22.49 6.87
CA ARG A 95 -6.64 -23.25 7.94
C ARG A 95 -8.05 -23.69 7.60
N LYS A 96 -8.81 -22.86 6.87
CA LYS A 96 -10.16 -23.22 6.43
C LYS A 96 -10.12 -24.33 5.37
N ILE A 97 -9.18 -24.25 4.42
CA ILE A 97 -9.00 -25.29 3.40
C ILE A 97 -8.64 -26.63 4.06
N SER A 98 -7.68 -26.65 4.98
CA SER A 98 -7.29 -27.88 5.69
C SER A 98 -8.43 -28.49 6.52
N GLN A 99 -9.29 -27.65 7.10
CA GLN A 99 -10.46 -28.14 7.84
C GLN A 99 -11.52 -28.74 6.92
N LEU A 100 -11.73 -28.13 5.74
CA LEU A 100 -12.65 -28.65 4.73
C LEU A 100 -12.16 -29.98 4.16
N GLU A 101 -10.87 -30.10 3.85
CA GLU A 101 -10.25 -31.35 3.39
C GLU A 101 -10.42 -32.47 4.43
N LYS A 102 -10.12 -32.19 5.70
CA LYS A 102 -10.28 -33.18 6.78
C LYS A 102 -11.74 -33.61 6.98
N LYS A 103 -12.69 -32.69 6.81
CA LYS A 103 -14.12 -33.00 6.90
C LYS A 103 -14.57 -33.86 5.71
N LEU A 104 -14.11 -33.55 4.50
CA LEU A 104 -14.36 -34.35 3.29
C LEU A 104 -13.83 -35.77 3.42
N GLU A 105 -12.63 -35.94 3.99
CA GLU A 105 -12.02 -37.26 4.22
C GLU A 105 -12.80 -38.09 5.24
N ASN A 106 -13.21 -37.49 6.36
CA ASN A 106 -14.08 -38.15 7.35
C ASN A 106 -15.46 -38.51 6.79
N ASP A 107 -16.12 -37.60 6.07
CA ASP A 107 -17.43 -37.85 5.47
C ASP A 107 -17.33 -39.00 4.45
N ASN A 108 -16.25 -39.06 3.65
CA ASN A 108 -16.02 -40.15 2.70
C ASN A 108 -15.80 -41.50 3.39
N GLN A 109 -15.01 -41.54 4.47
CA GLN A 109 -14.79 -42.76 5.26
C GLN A 109 -16.08 -43.25 5.91
N ASN A 110 -16.90 -42.35 6.46
CA ASN A 110 -18.17 -42.73 7.08
C ASN A 110 -19.18 -43.29 6.06
N SER A 111 -19.25 -42.70 4.86
CA SER A 111 -20.07 -43.22 3.76
C SER A 111 -19.62 -44.59 3.24
N GLN A 112 -18.32 -44.89 3.24
CA GLN A 112 -17.84 -46.24 2.89
C GLN A 112 -18.19 -47.28 3.96
N THR A 113 -18.12 -46.89 5.24
CA THR A 113 -18.39 -47.79 6.38
C THR A 113 -19.89 -48.14 6.51
N GLU A 114 -20.78 -47.19 6.19
CA GLU A 114 -22.24 -47.43 6.15
C GLU A 114 -22.68 -48.34 5.00
N ASN A 115 -22.01 -48.25 3.85
CA ASN A 115 -22.30 -49.12 2.69
C ASN A 115 -21.81 -50.56 2.90
N THR A 116 -20.72 -50.78 3.63
CA THR A 116 -20.23 -52.14 3.93
C THR A 116 -21.05 -52.84 5.02
N THR A 117 -21.60 -52.10 5.97
CA THR A 117 -22.41 -52.65 7.08
C THR A 117 -23.86 -52.98 6.65
N SER A 118 -24.35 -52.36 5.59
CA SER A 118 -25.71 -52.60 5.07
C SER A 118 -25.81 -53.77 4.07
N THR A 119 -24.68 -54.42 3.76
CA THR A 119 -24.62 -55.54 2.78
C THR A 119 -24.32 -56.91 3.43
N GLU A 120 -24.13 -56.95 4.77
CA GLU A 120 -24.16 -58.18 5.58
C GLU A 120 -25.53 -58.35 6.27
#